data_AF-A0A661I2L0-F1
#
_entry.id   AF-A0A661I2L0-F1
#
_cell.length_a   1.000
_cell.length_b   1.000
_cell.length_c   1.000
_cell.angle_alpha   90.00
_cell.angle_beta   90.00
_cell.angle_gamma   90.00
#
_symmetry.space_group_name_H-M   'P 1'
#
loop_
_entity.id
_entity.type
_entity.pdbx_description
1 polymer ?
#
loop_
_entity_poly.entity_id
_entity_poly.type
_entity_poly.pdbx_seq_one_letter_code
_entity_poly.pdbx_strand_id
1 'polypeptide(L)' 'MQTLQLNQMPISEKFLMMERLWEDLSQEASNNGFTPKWHVEVLNERERRAKSGESSFSSLSDVKNRLQTFVDKY' A
#
# COMPACT_ATOMS: atom_id res chain seq x y z
N MET A 1 -9.85 -14.45 -22.74
CA MET A 1 -9.37 -13.41 -21.79
C MET A 1 -8.73 -12.30 -22.59
N GLN A 2 -9.07 -11.05 -22.28
CA GLN A 2 -8.47 -9.90 -22.95
C GLN A 2 -7.18 -9.53 -22.21
N THR A 3 -6.05 -9.54 -22.91
CA THR A 3 -4.74 -9.22 -22.33
C THR A 3 -4.41 -7.76 -22.60
N LEU A 4 -4.17 -6.98 -21.54
CA LEU A 4 -3.71 -5.60 -21.66
C LEU A 4 -2.22 -5.59 -22.05
N GLN A 5 -1.86 -4.84 -23.09
CA GLN A 5 -0.47 -4.63 -23.50
C GLN A 5 0.20 -3.56 -22.61
N LEU A 6 0.37 -3.88 -21.32
CA LEU A 6 0.88 -2.94 -20.31
C LEU A 6 2.27 -2.42 -20.66
N ASN A 7 3.09 -3.18 -21.38
CA ASN A 7 4.42 -2.74 -21.79
C ASN A 7 4.39 -1.59 -22.82
N GLN A 8 3.31 -1.44 -23.58
CA GLN A 8 3.16 -0.43 -24.64
C GLN A 8 2.57 0.89 -24.12
N MET A 9 1.99 0.91 -22.91
CA MET A 9 1.38 2.09 -22.34
C MET A 9 2.43 3.11 -21.87
N PRO A 10 2.23 4.42 -22.08
CA PRO A 10 2.92 5.47 -21.34
C PRO A 10 2.77 5.28 -19.83
N ILE A 11 3.78 5.71 -19.05
CA ILE A 11 3.75 5.59 -17.58
C ILE A 11 2.53 6.29 -16.98
N SER A 12 2.13 7.45 -17.51
CA SER A 12 0.94 8.18 -17.07
C SER A 12 -0.34 7.37 -17.23
N GLU A 13 -0.50 6.65 -18.33
CA GLU A 13 -1.66 5.78 -18.57
C GLU A 13 -1.67 4.57 -17.63
N LYS A 14 -0.50 4.02 -17.31
CA LYS A 14 -0.40 2.94 -16.31
C LYS A 14 -0.87 3.41 -14.95
N PHE A 15 -0.42 4.58 -14.50
CA PHE A 15 -0.84 5.13 -13.21
C PHE A 15 -2.34 5.43 -13.19
N LEU A 16 -2.87 6.07 -14.23
CA LEU A 16 -4.29 6.34 -14.33
C LEU A 16 -5.14 5.06 -14.34
N MET A 17 -4.65 4.00 -14.99
CA MET A 17 -5.31 2.70 -14.97
C MET A 17 -5.21 2.03 -13.61
N MET A 18 -4.06 2.12 -12.92
CA MET A 18 -3.92 1.64 -11.54
C MET A 18 -4.88 2.36 -10.59
N GLU A 19 -5.06 3.67 -10.73
CA GLU A 19 -5.99 4.46 -9.92
C GLU A 19 -7.44 4.03 -10.15
N ARG A 20 -7.86 3.94 -11.42
CA ARG A 20 -9.23 3.50 -11.76
C ARG A 20 -9.51 2.08 -11.32
N LEU A 21 -8.54 1.19 -11.53
CA LEU A 21 -8.64 -0.19 -11.06
C LEU A 21 -8.75 -0.23 -9.54
N TRP A 22 -7.92 0.54 -8.83
CA TRP A 22 -7.99 0.63 -7.38
C TRP A 22 -9.35 1.16 -6.89
N GLU A 23 -9.87 2.21 -7.52
CA GLU A 23 -11.17 2.79 -7.18
C GLU A 23 -12.30 1.76 -7.31
N ASP A 24 -12.37 1.09 -8.46
CA ASP A 24 -13.34 0.01 -8.74
C ASP A 24 -13.26 -1.13 -7.70
N LEU A 25 -12.07 -1.68 -7.50
CA LEU A 25 -11.84 -2.78 -6.55
C LEU A 25 -12.13 -2.36 -5.10
N SER A 26 -11.85 -1.12 -4.73
CA SER A 26 -12.04 -0.61 -3.37
C SER A 26 -13.52 -0.50 -2.98
N GLN A 27 -14.41 -0.22 -3.95
CA GLN A 27 -15.85 -0.10 -3.70
C GLN A 27 -16.47 -1.45 -3.34
N GLU A 28 -15.93 -2.55 -3.87
CA GLU A 28 -16.39 -3.91 -3.58
C GLU A 28 -15.60 -4.59 -2.45
N ALA A 29 -14.63 -3.89 -1.83
CA ALA A 29 -13.68 -4.48 -0.89
C ALA A 29 -14.34 -5.22 0.29
N SER A 30 -15.46 -4.68 0.77
CA SER A 30 -16.26 -5.25 1.86
C SER A 30 -17.10 -6.46 1.45
N ASN A 31 -17.50 -6.54 0.18
CA ASN A 31 -18.42 -7.57 -0.34
C ASN A 31 -17.68 -8.76 -0.96
N ASN A 32 -16.57 -8.49 -1.66
CA ASN A 32 -15.80 -9.50 -2.40
C ASN A 32 -14.54 -9.98 -1.67
N GLY A 33 -14.30 -9.48 -0.45
CA GLY A 33 -13.27 -10.01 0.45
C GLY A 33 -11.85 -9.82 -0.09
N PHE A 34 -11.39 -8.57 -0.20
CA PHE A 34 -10.03 -8.27 -0.67
C PHE A 34 -8.93 -8.64 0.33
N THR A 35 -9.28 -8.73 1.60
CA THR A 35 -8.32 -8.89 2.67
C THR A 35 -8.31 -10.35 3.13
N PRO A 36 -7.21 -11.10 2.92
CA PRO A 36 -7.06 -12.42 3.53
C PRO A 36 -7.27 -12.34 5.04
N LYS A 37 -7.89 -13.35 5.66
CA LYS A 37 -8.16 -13.35 7.10
C LYS A 37 -6.91 -13.10 7.95
N TRP A 38 -5.77 -13.67 7.55
CA TRP A 38 -4.48 -13.45 8.23
C TRP A 38 -4.05 -11.97 8.22
N HIS A 39 -4.42 -11.20 7.18
CA HIS A 39 -4.04 -9.81 7.07
C HIS A 39 -4.83 -8.93 8.05
N VAL A 40 -6.10 -9.28 8.32
CA VAL A 40 -6.91 -8.63 9.36
C VAL A 40 -6.27 -8.79 10.73
N GLU A 41 -5.78 -9.98 11.06
CA GLU A 41 -5.10 -10.25 12.34
C GLU A 41 -3.86 -9.39 12.51
N VAL A 42 -3.06 -9.23 11.45
CA VAL A 42 -1.87 -8.35 11.46
C VAL A 42 -2.25 -6.88 11.65
N LEU A 43 -3.31 -6.41 10.98
CA LEU A 43 -3.77 -5.02 11.12
C LEU A 43 -4.27 -4.74 12.55
N ASN A 44 -5.04 -5.67 13.13
CA ASN A 44 -5.53 -5.56 14.50
C ASN A 44 -4.38 -5.50 15.52
N GLU A 45 -3.37 -6.35 15.36
CA GLU A 45 -2.20 -6.33 16.26
C GLU A 45 -1.38 -5.04 16.11
N ARG A 46 -1.22 -4.53 14.88
CA ARG A 46 -0.55 -3.22 14.65
C ARG A 46 -1.33 -2.08 15.30
N GLU A 47 -2.65 -2.08 15.18
CA GLU A 47 -3.51 -1.08 15.81
C GLU A 47 -3.41 -1.15 17.34
N ARG A 48 -3.42 -2.37 17.91
CA ARG A 48 -3.24 -2.59 19.36
C ARG A 48 -1.93 -1.98 19.84
N ARG A 49 -0.82 -2.25 19.15
CA ARG A 49 0.52 -1.71 19.49
C ARG A 49 0.58 -0.20 19.40
N ALA A 50 -0.09 0.39 18.41
CA ALA A 50 -0.16 1.84 18.27
C ALA A 50 -0.92 2.47 19.43
N LYS A 51 -2.05 1.87 19.84
CA LYS A 51 -2.87 2.33 20.98
C LYS A 51 -2.19 2.11 22.33
N SER A 52 -1.42 1.03 22.49
CA SER A 52 -0.70 0.74 23.74
C SER A 52 0.62 1.51 23.89
N GLY A 53 1.07 2.21 22.84
CA GLY A 53 2.36 2.91 22.82
C GLY A 53 3.56 1.99 22.55
N GLU A 54 3.35 0.72 22.27
CA GLU A 54 4.39 -0.24 21.84
C GLU A 54 4.93 0.08 20.43
N SER A 55 4.21 0.88 19.64
CA SER A 55 4.66 1.39 18.35
C SER A 55 4.33 2.87 18.17
N SER A 56 5.20 3.60 17.50
CA SER A 56 5.04 5.03 17.20
C SER A 56 5.00 5.30 15.70
N PHE A 57 4.31 6.37 15.33
CA PHE A 57 4.34 6.90 13.96
C PHE A 57 5.56 7.78 13.77
N SER A 58 6.20 7.69 12.60
CA SER A 58 7.23 8.63 12.15
C SER A 58 6.62 9.60 11.15
N SER A 59 7.10 10.85 11.11
CA SER A 59 6.73 11.74 10.01
C SER A 59 7.32 11.23 8.70
N LEU A 60 6.68 11.57 7.58
CA LEU A 60 7.21 11.19 6.25
C LEU A 60 8.63 11.74 6.03
N SER A 61 8.93 12.93 6.56
CA SER A 61 10.26 13.54 6.53
C SER A 61 11.29 12.68 7.27
N ASP A 62 10.96 12.20 8.48
CA ASP A 62 11.86 11.33 9.26
C ASP A 62 12.14 10.01 8.54
N VAL A 63 11.11 9.44 7.91
CA VAL A 63 11.24 8.22 7.10
C VAL A 63 12.15 8.48 5.91
N LYS A 64 11.94 9.58 5.17
CA LYS A 64 12.76 9.94 4.01
C LYS A 64 14.23 10.11 4.38
N ASN A 65 14.50 10.82 5.48
CA ASN A 65 15.86 11.02 5.97
C ASN A 65 16.53 9.68 6.32
N ARG A 66 15.82 8.80 7.05
CA ARG A 66 16.34 7.46 7.41
C ARG A 66 16.65 6.62 6.17
N LEU A 67 15.80 6.66 5.15
CA LEU A 67 16.01 5.91 3.91
C LEU A 67 17.18 6.46 3.10
N GLN A 68 17.33 7.78 3.00
CA GLN A 68 18.48 8.38 2.32
C GLN A 68 19.80 7.99 3.00
N THR A 69 19.88 8.11 4.33
CA THR A 69 21.07 7.69 5.08
C THR A 69 21.35 6.19 4.96
N PHE A 70 20.32 5.35 4.82
CA PHE A 70 20.49 3.92 4.60
C PHE A 70 21.10 3.63 3.22
N VAL A 71 20.64 4.32 2.18
CA VAL A 71 21.19 4.18 0.82
C VAL A 71 22.63 4.67 0.76
N ASP A 72 22.97 5.78 1.43
CA ASP A 72 24.33 6.34 1.41
C ASP A 72 25.36 5.47 2.18
N LYS A 73 24.91 4.45 2.93
CA LYS A 73 25.76 3.53 3.70
C LYS A 73 26.26 2.33 2.88
N TYR A 74 25.72 2.11 1.69
CA TYR A 74 26.05 0.97 0.80
C TYR A 74 26.33 1.44 -0.62
#